data_AF-A0A7S2VNF0-F1
#
_entry.id   AF-A0A7S2VNF0-F1
#
_cell.length_a   1.000
_cell.length_b   1.000
_cell.length_c   1.000
_cell.angle_alpha   90.00
_cell.angle_beta   90.00
_cell.angle_gamma   90.00
#
_symmetry.space_group_name_H-M   'P 1'
#
loop_
_entity.id
_entity.type
_entity.pdbx_description
1 polymer ?
#
loop_
_entity_poly.entity_id
_entity_poly.type
_entity_poly.pdbx_seq_one_letter_code
_entity_poly.pdbx_strand_id
1 'polypeptide(L)'
;QKLTMLHWSTRGRTMHMTLSQREQQRAGEVFRRYDYNRSGGLDLAEVHDALGDLGLRPHERKEKLAVKEMCEQMGNELDFRAFCLLVQEREQQMRDSERERRLMLFQQYDTDHSGALSAEELLQVFKDMGVSPERDDERLAFLDAVLESDVDGSGEIEWNEFETLVQVVQQKIAQCRREREFRIYQQMQLPPDIFLNFRHMITSIHDVFRRYDTFGIGAISCKEVPVVLLESGFHKNLKHLEEVCMEDPMICQYLAHHERVDFAVLMRIAQRVEVASEGAKGQDIQRIFDKYDLDGSGFISEDELMKLMRDVGLDAWRDIAEV
;
A
#
# COMPACT_ATOMS: atom_id res chain seq x y z
N GLN A 1 -41.13 -10.38 14.09
CA GLN A 1 -39.68 -10.37 13.80
C GLN A 1 -39.24 -8.92 13.76
N LYS A 2 -38.51 -8.50 14.80
CA LYS A 2 -38.02 -7.12 15.00
C LYS A 2 -36.76 -6.95 14.13
N LEU A 3 -36.91 -6.39 12.94
CA LEU A 3 -35.79 -5.76 12.24
C LEU A 3 -35.56 -4.42 12.93
N THR A 4 -34.53 -4.38 13.76
CA THR A 4 -33.98 -3.17 14.36
C THR A 4 -33.60 -2.20 13.25
N MET A 5 -34.48 -1.24 12.99
CA MET A 5 -34.11 0.03 12.39
C MET A 5 -32.99 0.62 13.24
N LEU A 6 -31.76 0.63 12.71
CA LEU A 6 -30.67 1.45 13.22
C LEU A 6 -31.04 2.90 12.93
N HIS A 7 -31.86 3.45 13.81
CA HIS A 7 -32.10 4.89 13.91
C HIS A 7 -30.75 5.58 14.11
N TRP A 8 -30.38 6.48 13.21
CA TRP A 8 -29.21 7.37 13.30
C TRP A 8 -29.32 8.42 14.44
N SER A 9 -30.07 8.14 15.51
CA SER A 9 -30.26 9.08 16.61
C SER A 9 -30.04 8.42 17.97
N THR A 10 -28.79 8.17 18.31
CA THR A 10 -28.35 8.20 19.71
C THR A 10 -26.89 8.59 19.85
N ARG A 11 -26.61 9.86 19.52
CA ARG A 11 -25.81 10.79 20.33
C ARG A 11 -25.95 12.16 19.69
N GLY A 12 -26.58 13.10 20.38
CA GLY A 12 -26.64 14.50 19.97
C GLY A 12 -25.25 15.14 19.96
N ARG A 13 -24.43 14.78 18.97
CA ARG A 13 -23.22 15.49 18.58
C ARG A 13 -23.59 16.32 17.37
N THR A 14 -23.65 17.64 17.56
CA THR A 14 -23.39 18.56 16.47
C THR A 14 -22.04 18.16 15.89
N MET A 15 -22.02 17.64 14.65
CA MET A 15 -20.79 17.28 13.95
C MET A 15 -20.03 18.58 13.67
N HIS A 16 -19.08 18.90 14.54
CA HIS A 16 -18.18 20.02 14.36
C HIS A 16 -16.99 19.57 13.52
N MET A 17 -16.59 20.42 12.59
CA MET A 17 -15.37 20.25 11.81
C MET A 17 -14.17 20.30 12.78
N THR A 18 -13.45 19.19 12.92
CA THR A 18 -12.23 19.08 13.74
C THR A 18 -10.97 18.86 12.92
N LEU A 19 -11.09 18.66 11.60
CA LEU A 19 -9.95 18.60 10.70
C LEU A 19 -9.08 19.86 10.83
N SER A 20 -7.77 19.67 10.94
CA SER A 20 -6.77 20.72 10.92
C SER A 20 -6.78 21.48 9.59
N GLN A 21 -6.18 22.67 9.56
CA GLN A 21 -6.10 23.47 8.34
C GLN A 21 -5.38 22.73 7.19
N ARG A 22 -4.37 21.90 7.52
CA ARG A 22 -3.65 21.10 6.52
C ARG A 22 -4.52 19.98 5.95
N GLU A 23 -5.29 19.30 6.79
CA GLU A 23 -6.22 18.24 6.35
C GLU A 23 -7.33 18.83 5.49
N GLN A 24 -7.88 19.99 5.86
CA GLN A 24 -8.87 20.69 5.04
C GLN A 24 -8.29 21.14 3.69
N GLN A 25 -7.04 21.59 3.64
CA GLN A 25 -6.37 21.93 2.38
C GLN A 25 -6.23 20.71 1.47
N ARG A 26 -5.75 19.57 2.02
CA ARG A 26 -5.62 18.31 1.28
C ARG A 26 -6.98 17.83 0.77
N ALA A 27 -8.01 17.83 1.61
CA ALA A 27 -9.37 17.49 1.21
C ALA A 27 -9.90 18.44 0.12
N GLY A 28 -9.59 19.74 0.21
CA GLY A 28 -10.00 20.73 -0.79
C GLY A 28 -9.30 20.59 -2.14
N GLU A 29 -8.04 20.16 -2.16
CA GLU A 29 -7.34 19.84 -3.41
C GLU A 29 -7.96 18.64 -4.12
N VAL A 30 -8.30 17.60 -3.37
CA VAL A 30 -8.99 16.42 -3.91
C VAL A 30 -10.40 16.79 -4.36
N PHE A 31 -11.16 17.52 -3.54
CA PHE A 31 -12.51 17.98 -3.89
C PHE A 31 -12.54 18.69 -5.24
N ARG A 32 -11.66 19.67 -5.46
CA ARG A 32 -11.58 20.42 -6.73
C ARG A 32 -11.14 19.57 -7.92
N ARG A 33 -10.42 18.47 -7.69
CA ARG A 33 -9.97 17.57 -8.75
C ARG A 33 -11.12 16.71 -9.27
N TYR A 34 -12.02 16.30 -8.37
CA TYR A 34 -13.12 15.39 -8.67
C TYR A 34 -14.46 16.09 -8.93
N ASP A 35 -14.60 17.38 -8.63
CA ASP A 35 -15.71 18.23 -9.08
C ASP A 35 -15.54 18.56 -10.58
N TYR A 36 -15.72 17.55 -11.44
CA TYR A 36 -15.46 17.63 -12.89
C TYR A 36 -16.39 18.62 -13.59
N ASN A 37 -17.65 18.63 -13.17
CA ASN A 37 -18.69 19.48 -13.73
C ASN A 37 -18.70 20.90 -13.13
N ARG A 38 -17.86 21.16 -12.12
CA ARG A 38 -17.78 22.42 -11.37
C ARG A 38 -19.13 22.83 -10.77
N SER A 39 -19.93 21.86 -10.34
CA SER A 39 -21.21 22.10 -9.66
C SER A 39 -20.99 22.72 -8.28
N GLY A 40 -19.79 22.56 -7.72
CA GLY A 40 -19.49 22.91 -6.33
C GLY A 40 -19.90 21.83 -5.33
N GLY A 41 -20.24 20.63 -5.82
CA GLY A 41 -20.58 19.45 -5.04
C GLY A 41 -20.01 18.18 -5.69
N LEU A 42 -19.89 17.11 -4.90
CA LEU A 42 -19.48 15.79 -5.40
C LEU A 42 -20.64 14.80 -5.32
N ASP A 43 -20.87 14.06 -6.39
CA ASP A 43 -21.79 12.92 -6.37
C ASP A 43 -21.17 11.68 -5.68
N LEU A 44 -21.95 10.60 -5.52
CA LEU A 44 -21.48 9.40 -4.81
C LEU A 44 -20.28 8.72 -5.50
N ALA A 45 -20.19 8.77 -6.83
CA ALA A 45 -19.09 8.17 -7.57
C ALA A 45 -17.82 9.00 -7.42
N GLU A 46 -17.93 10.33 -7.56
CA GLU A 46 -16.85 11.29 -7.35
C GLU A 46 -16.34 11.24 -5.90
N VAL A 47 -17.23 11.09 -4.92
CA VAL A 47 -16.86 10.89 -3.51
C VAL A 47 -16.05 9.61 -3.31
N HIS A 48 -16.42 8.51 -3.95
CA HIS A 48 -15.70 7.25 -3.81
C HIS A 48 -14.27 7.33 -4.36
N ASP A 49 -14.08 8.04 -5.47
CA ASP A 49 -12.75 8.26 -6.05
C ASP A 49 -11.94 9.26 -5.24
N ALA A 50 -12.57 10.35 -4.78
CA ALA A 50 -11.94 11.32 -3.88
C ALA A 50 -11.47 10.68 -2.56
N LEU A 51 -12.29 9.82 -1.94
CA LEU A 51 -11.87 9.05 -0.77
C LEU A 51 -10.72 8.08 -1.09
N GLY A 52 -10.67 7.55 -2.31
CA GLY A 52 -9.54 6.75 -2.81
C GLY A 52 -8.22 7.51 -2.80
N ASP A 53 -8.20 8.71 -3.36
CA ASP A 53 -7.02 9.58 -3.39
C ASP A 53 -6.54 10.01 -1.98
N LEU A 54 -7.45 10.06 -1.02
CA LEU A 54 -7.14 10.33 0.38
C LEU A 54 -6.66 9.09 1.14
N GLY A 55 -6.78 7.89 0.57
CA GLY A 55 -6.48 6.61 1.22
C GLY A 55 -7.59 6.11 2.14
N LEU A 56 -8.81 6.64 2.00
CA LEU A 56 -9.99 6.38 2.82
C LEU A 56 -11.06 5.58 2.06
N ARG A 57 -10.66 4.89 0.99
CA ARG A 57 -11.59 4.11 0.15
C ARG A 57 -12.27 3.02 0.99
N PRO A 58 -13.60 2.92 0.97
CA PRO A 58 -14.30 1.78 1.56
C PRO A 58 -14.07 0.51 0.72
N HIS A 59 -13.61 -0.57 1.34
CA HIS A 59 -13.37 -1.84 0.68
C HIS A 59 -14.50 -2.83 1.00
N GLU A 60 -14.95 -2.86 2.24
CA GLU A 60 -15.98 -3.80 2.69
C GLU A 60 -17.40 -3.33 2.36
N ARG A 61 -18.32 -4.29 2.21
CA ARG A 61 -19.73 -3.98 1.97
C ARG A 61 -20.32 -3.07 3.06
N LYS A 62 -19.98 -3.34 4.32
CA LYS A 62 -20.42 -2.55 5.48
C LYS A 62 -19.94 -1.10 5.39
N GLU A 63 -18.68 -0.90 5.02
CA GLU A 63 -18.09 0.42 4.84
C GLU A 63 -18.73 1.19 3.69
N LYS A 64 -18.94 0.54 2.54
CA LYS A 64 -19.57 1.16 1.36
C LYS A 64 -20.99 1.61 1.66
N LEU A 65 -21.77 0.77 2.36
CA LEU A 65 -23.11 1.11 2.81
C LEU A 65 -23.09 2.33 3.75
N ALA A 66 -22.16 2.37 4.70
CA ALA A 66 -22.03 3.50 5.60
C ALA A 66 -21.67 4.82 4.87
N VAL A 67 -20.87 4.79 3.79
CA VAL A 67 -20.61 6.02 2.98
C VAL A 67 -21.90 6.45 2.32
N LYS A 68 -22.56 5.51 1.63
CA LYS A 68 -23.77 5.79 0.87
C LYS A 68 -24.86 6.39 1.75
N GLU A 69 -25.14 5.78 2.90
CA GLU A 69 -26.13 6.26 3.85
C GLU A 69 -25.80 7.67 4.38
N MET A 70 -24.52 7.97 4.62
CA MET A 70 -24.10 9.31 5.03
C MET A 70 -24.26 10.33 3.91
N CYS A 71 -23.90 9.98 2.67
CA CYS A 71 -24.10 10.87 1.53
C CYS A 71 -25.58 11.18 1.34
N GLU A 72 -26.44 10.16 1.33
CA GLU A 72 -27.90 10.33 1.19
C GLU A 72 -28.51 11.22 2.28
N GLN A 73 -27.97 11.20 3.50
CA GLN A 73 -28.39 12.09 4.59
C GLN A 73 -27.93 13.53 4.41
N MET A 74 -26.79 13.76 3.75
CA MET A 74 -26.20 15.09 3.51
C MET A 74 -26.65 15.71 2.18
N GLY A 75 -27.25 14.93 1.29
CA GLY A 75 -27.78 15.36 0.00
C GLY A 75 -27.23 14.56 -1.18
N ASN A 76 -27.82 14.73 -2.37
CA ASN A 76 -27.38 14.01 -3.56
C ASN A 76 -25.98 14.44 -4.06
N GLU A 77 -25.60 15.68 -3.79
CA GLU A 77 -24.27 16.22 -4.05
C GLU A 77 -23.71 16.79 -2.73
N LEU A 78 -22.50 16.37 -2.38
CA LEU A 78 -21.81 16.83 -1.18
C LEU A 78 -21.05 18.12 -1.46
N ASP A 79 -21.46 19.22 -0.84
CA ASP A 79 -20.64 20.44 -0.82
C ASP A 79 -19.31 20.20 -0.09
N PHE A 80 -18.37 21.14 -0.23
CA PHE A 80 -17.04 21.01 0.39
C PHE A 80 -17.09 20.77 1.90
N ARG A 81 -18.06 21.37 2.61
CA ARG A 81 -18.18 21.21 4.06
C ARG A 81 -18.68 19.81 4.41
N ALA A 82 -19.68 19.31 3.71
CA ALA A 82 -20.22 17.97 3.86
C ALA A 82 -19.15 16.92 3.52
N PHE A 83 -18.37 17.14 2.46
CA PHE A 83 -17.25 16.29 2.10
C PHE A 83 -16.19 16.23 3.21
N CYS A 84 -15.80 17.36 3.80
CA CYS A 84 -14.86 17.35 4.92
C CYS A 84 -15.39 16.62 6.17
N LEU A 85 -16.70 16.72 6.45
CA LEU A 85 -17.31 15.94 7.55
C LEU A 85 -17.29 14.44 7.25
N LEU A 86 -17.54 14.05 5.99
CA LEU A 86 -17.43 12.66 5.55
C LEU A 86 -16.00 12.14 5.68
N VAL A 87 -14.99 12.92 5.27
CA VAL A 87 -13.56 12.58 5.43
C VAL A 87 -13.23 12.35 6.90
N GLN A 88 -13.63 13.27 7.78
CA GLN A 88 -13.40 13.15 9.22
C GLN A 88 -14.01 11.88 9.82
N GLU A 89 -15.26 11.57 9.45
CA GLU A 89 -15.95 10.38 9.93
C GLU A 89 -15.29 9.10 9.38
N ARG A 90 -14.87 9.10 8.11
CA ARG A 90 -14.14 7.99 7.50
C ARG A 90 -12.83 7.71 8.21
N GLU A 91 -12.05 8.75 8.49
CA GLU A 91 -10.82 8.61 9.25
C GLU A 91 -11.08 8.07 10.66
N GLN A 92 -12.16 8.52 11.32
CA GLN A 92 -12.54 8.02 12.64
C GLN A 92 -12.95 6.54 12.59
N GLN A 93 -13.76 6.15 11.61
CA GLN A 93 -14.16 4.75 11.40
C GLN A 93 -12.94 3.85 11.18
N MET A 94 -11.99 4.25 10.33
CA MET A 94 -10.75 3.49 10.13
C MET A 94 -9.93 3.38 11.41
N ARG A 95 -9.80 4.47 12.19
CA ARG A 95 -9.10 4.43 13.49
C ARG A 95 -9.76 3.47 14.47
N ASP A 96 -11.08 3.50 14.56
CA ASP A 96 -11.85 2.65 15.47
C ASP A 96 -11.77 1.17 15.06
N SER A 97 -11.86 0.87 13.77
CA SER A 97 -11.68 -0.49 13.25
C SER A 97 -10.26 -1.02 13.48
N GLU A 98 -9.23 -0.21 13.25
CA GLU A 98 -7.84 -0.60 13.56
C GLU A 98 -7.61 -0.77 15.07
N ARG A 99 -8.28 0.02 15.91
CA ARG A 99 -8.22 -0.15 17.37
C ARG A 99 -8.92 -1.43 17.81
N GLU A 100 -10.09 -1.74 17.26
CA GLU A 100 -10.82 -2.98 17.54
C GLU A 100 -10.01 -4.21 17.10
N ARG A 101 -9.40 -4.16 15.91
CA ARG A 101 -8.49 -5.22 15.43
C ARG A 101 -7.31 -5.43 16.38
N ARG A 102 -6.68 -4.35 16.85
CA ARG A 102 -5.58 -4.41 17.83
C ARG A 102 -6.04 -5.00 19.16
N LEU A 103 -7.24 -4.66 19.62
CA LEU A 103 -7.83 -5.22 20.84
C LEU A 103 -8.09 -6.72 20.71
N MET A 104 -8.62 -7.16 19.56
CA MET A 104 -8.82 -8.58 19.29
C MET A 104 -7.51 -9.36 19.31
N LEU A 105 -6.45 -8.81 18.69
CA LEU A 105 -5.12 -9.44 18.74
C LEU A 105 -4.56 -9.46 20.16
N PHE A 106 -4.66 -8.35 20.90
CA PHE A 106 -4.22 -8.30 22.29
C PHE A 106 -4.90 -9.40 23.13
N GLN A 107 -6.22 -9.49 23.07
CA GLN A 107 -7.00 -10.49 23.82
C GLN A 107 -6.74 -11.93 23.34
N GLN A 108 -6.41 -12.12 22.07
CA GLN A 108 -6.08 -13.43 21.52
C GLN A 108 -4.75 -13.95 22.09
N TYR A 109 -3.79 -13.06 22.31
CA TYR A 109 -2.45 -13.40 22.78
C TYR A 109 -2.27 -13.33 24.30
N ASP A 110 -3.13 -12.58 25.02
CA ASP A 110 -3.27 -12.62 26.47
C ASP A 110 -3.94 -13.94 26.90
N THR A 111 -3.17 -15.03 26.83
CA THR A 111 -3.67 -16.41 27.00
C THR A 111 -4.02 -16.75 28.44
N ASP A 112 -3.39 -16.09 29.41
CA ASP A 112 -3.67 -16.24 30.83
C ASP A 112 -4.72 -15.25 31.35
N HIS A 113 -5.18 -14.33 30.49
CA HIS A 113 -6.15 -13.29 30.81
C HIS A 113 -5.69 -12.38 31.96
N SER A 114 -4.38 -12.14 32.03
CA SER A 114 -3.75 -11.21 32.96
C SER A 114 -4.18 -9.76 32.69
N GLY A 115 -4.56 -9.45 31.45
CA GLY A 115 -4.82 -8.10 30.99
C GLY A 115 -3.54 -7.37 30.54
N ALA A 116 -2.42 -8.06 30.48
CA ALA A 116 -1.12 -7.58 30.01
C ALA A 116 -0.48 -8.61 29.06
N LEU A 117 0.52 -8.18 28.29
CA LEU A 117 1.28 -9.05 27.40
C LEU A 117 2.74 -9.16 27.86
N SER A 118 3.22 -10.39 27.93
CA SER A 118 4.65 -10.69 28.14
C SER A 118 5.50 -10.35 26.90
N ALA A 119 6.81 -10.27 27.09
CA ALA A 119 7.76 -9.99 26.00
C ALA A 119 7.68 -11.04 24.85
N GLU A 120 7.48 -12.31 25.19
CA GLU A 120 7.32 -13.40 24.22
C GLU A 120 6.01 -13.27 23.41
N GLU A 121 4.92 -12.90 24.06
CA GLU A 121 3.60 -12.71 23.41
C GLU A 121 3.60 -11.48 22.49
N LEU A 122 4.25 -10.38 22.90
CA LEU A 122 4.38 -9.18 22.08
C LEU A 122 5.03 -9.49 20.72
N LEU A 123 6.10 -10.29 20.69
CA LEU A 123 6.75 -10.60 19.41
C LEU A 123 5.80 -11.32 18.42
N GLN A 124 4.91 -12.18 18.93
CA GLN A 124 3.91 -12.84 18.10
C GLN A 124 2.81 -11.87 17.64
N VAL A 125 2.31 -11.02 18.54
CA VAL A 125 1.32 -9.99 18.19
C VAL A 125 1.84 -9.09 17.07
N PHE A 126 3.07 -8.58 17.19
CA PHE A 126 3.67 -7.71 16.18
C PHE A 126 3.95 -8.42 14.85
N LYS A 127 4.18 -9.73 14.90
CA LYS A 127 4.30 -10.57 13.70
C LYS A 127 2.96 -10.69 12.96
N ASP A 128 1.88 -10.94 13.69
CA ASP A 128 0.52 -11.04 13.11
C ASP A 128 -0.02 -9.68 12.67
N MET A 129 0.48 -8.58 13.25
CA MET A 129 0.25 -7.21 12.77
C MET A 129 1.08 -6.85 11.54
N GLY A 130 2.05 -7.66 11.12
CA GLY A 130 2.93 -7.38 9.98
C GLY A 130 4.00 -6.31 10.26
N VAL A 131 4.25 -5.98 11.52
CA VAL A 131 5.26 -4.98 11.94
C VAL A 131 6.35 -5.67 12.77
N SER A 132 6.79 -6.85 12.31
CA SER A 132 7.82 -7.62 13.01
C SER A 132 9.22 -7.08 12.69
N PRO A 133 10.12 -6.96 13.69
CA PRO A 133 11.52 -6.68 13.44
C PRO A 133 12.20 -7.90 12.80
N GLU A 134 12.70 -7.74 11.58
CA GLU A 134 13.34 -8.85 10.85
C GLU A 134 14.85 -8.90 11.13
N ARG A 135 15.46 -7.73 11.34
CA ARG A 135 16.90 -7.53 11.48
C ARG A 135 17.31 -7.16 12.90
N ASP A 136 18.58 -7.35 13.24
CA ASP A 136 19.09 -7.08 14.59
C ASP A 136 18.93 -5.61 15.02
N ASP A 137 19.13 -4.66 14.09
CA ASP A 137 18.91 -3.23 14.35
C ASP A 137 17.43 -2.91 14.64
N GLU A 138 16.51 -3.53 13.89
CA GLU A 138 15.07 -3.41 14.15
C GLU A 138 14.67 -4.10 15.47
N ARG A 139 15.30 -5.23 15.83
CA ARG A 139 15.05 -5.93 17.10
C ARG A 139 15.49 -5.10 18.30
N LEU A 140 16.64 -4.44 18.21
CA LEU A 140 17.10 -3.51 19.25
C LEU A 140 16.15 -2.33 19.39
N ALA A 141 15.71 -1.74 18.28
CA ALA A 141 14.73 -0.65 18.28
C ALA A 141 13.36 -1.07 18.84
N PHE A 142 12.94 -2.32 18.59
CA PHE A 142 11.75 -2.90 19.20
C PHE A 142 11.87 -3.03 20.72
N LEU A 143 12.98 -3.60 21.21
CA LEU A 143 13.22 -3.74 22.66
C LEU A 143 13.26 -2.37 23.36
N ASP A 144 13.90 -1.38 22.72
CA ASP A 144 13.92 0.00 23.20
C ASP A 144 12.51 0.61 23.27
N ALA A 145 11.67 0.36 22.26
CA ALA A 145 10.28 0.79 22.28
C ALA A 145 9.45 0.14 23.41
N VAL A 146 9.67 -1.14 23.68
CA VAL A 146 9.02 -1.86 24.79
C VAL A 146 9.41 -1.22 26.12
N LEU A 147 10.70 -1.00 26.36
CA LEU A 147 11.19 -0.37 27.59
C LEU A 147 10.70 1.08 27.77
N GLU A 148 10.54 1.83 26.69
CA GLU A 148 9.99 3.20 26.75
C GLU A 148 8.47 3.23 27.01
N SER A 149 7.76 2.16 26.67
CA SER A 149 6.30 2.09 26.76
C SER A 149 5.78 1.43 28.03
N ASP A 150 6.60 0.60 28.69
CA ASP A 150 6.37 0.07 30.04
C ASP A 150 6.61 1.19 31.07
N VAL A 151 5.57 2.00 31.33
CA VAL A 151 5.68 3.23 32.13
C VAL A 151 5.74 2.91 33.62
N ASP A 152 5.04 1.86 34.04
CA ASP A 152 5.00 1.44 35.43
C ASP A 152 6.14 0.48 35.83
N GLY A 153 6.89 -0.03 34.85
CA GLY A 153 8.03 -0.91 35.05
C GLY A 153 7.63 -2.30 35.51
N SER A 154 6.41 -2.74 35.19
CA SER A 154 5.89 -4.06 35.53
C SER A 154 6.62 -5.18 34.80
N GLY A 155 7.23 -4.88 33.64
CA GLY A 155 7.83 -5.86 32.74
C GLY A 155 6.81 -6.56 31.84
N GLU A 156 5.54 -6.18 31.93
CA GLU A 156 4.44 -6.62 31.08
C GLU A 156 3.79 -5.39 30.45
N ILE A 157 3.09 -5.54 29.32
CA ILE A 157 2.48 -4.40 28.61
C ILE A 157 0.97 -4.46 28.73
N GLU A 158 0.38 -3.53 29.48
CA GLU A 158 -1.07 -3.38 29.60
C GLU A 158 -1.69 -2.80 28.32
N TRP A 159 -3.01 -2.91 28.17
CA TRP A 159 -3.71 -2.40 26.98
C TRP A 159 -3.40 -0.92 26.63
N ASN A 160 -3.36 -0.05 27.64
CA ASN A 160 -3.11 1.38 27.41
C ASN A 160 -1.67 1.64 26.93
N GLU A 161 -0.72 0.86 27.44
CA GLU A 161 0.68 0.90 27.04
C GLU A 161 0.86 0.28 25.66
N PHE A 162 0.13 -0.80 25.36
CA PHE A 162 0.13 -1.45 24.05
C PHE A 162 -0.27 -0.50 22.92
N GLU A 163 -1.30 0.34 23.12
CA GLU A 163 -1.71 1.34 22.11
C GLU A 163 -0.57 2.32 21.78
N THR A 164 0.22 2.69 22.79
CA THR A 164 1.38 3.58 22.65
C THR A 164 2.56 2.83 22.01
N LEU A 165 2.84 1.63 22.50
CA LEU A 165 3.90 0.75 22.03
C LEU A 165 3.79 0.49 20.52
N VAL A 166 2.59 0.19 20.02
CA VAL A 166 2.36 -0.03 18.58
C VAL A 166 2.83 1.17 17.75
N GLN A 167 2.52 2.39 18.20
CA GLN A 167 2.93 3.61 17.51
C GLN A 167 4.45 3.81 17.56
N VAL A 168 5.06 3.63 18.73
CA VAL A 168 6.51 3.80 18.93
C VAL A 168 7.29 2.76 18.11
N VAL A 169 6.88 1.49 18.14
CA VAL A 169 7.50 0.40 17.36
C VAL A 169 7.43 0.70 15.86
N GLN A 170 6.25 1.09 15.34
CA GLN A 170 6.10 1.44 13.93
C GLN A 170 7.03 2.59 13.54
N GLN A 171 7.14 3.63 14.38
CA GLN A 171 8.01 4.78 14.13
C GLN A 171 9.49 4.40 14.14
N LYS A 172 9.95 3.68 15.17
CA LYS A 172 11.35 3.28 15.30
C LYS A 172 11.76 2.29 14.20
N ILE A 173 10.95 1.28 13.90
CA ILE A 173 11.23 0.35 12.78
C ILE A 173 11.26 1.11 11.45
N ALA A 174 10.30 2.00 11.19
CA ALA A 174 10.31 2.81 9.97
C ALA A 174 11.54 3.74 9.91
N GLN A 175 12.02 4.25 11.05
CA GLN A 175 13.25 5.03 11.12
C GLN A 175 14.47 4.16 10.76
N CYS A 176 14.64 2.98 11.36
CA CYS A 176 15.73 2.06 11.03
C CYS A 176 15.75 1.74 9.53
N ARG A 177 14.58 1.45 8.94
CA ARG A 177 14.44 1.18 7.50
C ARG A 177 14.87 2.37 6.65
N ARG A 178 14.40 3.57 6.96
CA ARG A 178 14.78 4.81 6.23
C ARG A 178 16.27 5.13 6.35
N GLU A 179 16.85 4.97 7.53
CA GLU A 179 18.28 5.17 7.74
C GLU A 179 19.11 4.17 6.92
N ARG A 180 18.64 2.93 6.83
CA ARG A 180 19.26 1.91 5.99
C ARG A 180 19.12 2.23 4.50
N GLU A 181 17.93 2.62 4.03
CA GLU A 181 17.69 3.08 2.66
C GLU A 181 18.70 4.17 2.28
N PHE A 182 18.85 5.18 3.14
CA PHE A 182 19.76 6.30 2.92
C PHE A 182 21.24 5.87 2.93
N ARG A 183 21.61 4.93 3.81
CA ARG A 183 22.96 4.37 3.85
C ARG A 183 23.30 3.63 2.55
N ILE A 184 22.38 2.81 2.04
CA ILE A 184 22.55 2.09 0.77
C ILE A 184 22.68 3.11 -0.37
N TYR A 185 21.81 4.12 -0.42
CA TYR A 185 21.87 5.21 -1.40
C TYR A 185 23.27 5.86 -1.46
N GLN A 186 23.84 6.20 -0.30
CA GLN A 186 25.16 6.82 -0.23
C GLN A 186 26.30 5.87 -0.56
N GLN A 187 26.32 4.66 0.02
CA GLN A 187 27.41 3.70 -0.15
C GLN A 187 27.51 3.17 -1.58
N MET A 188 26.35 2.93 -2.20
CA MET A 188 26.27 2.39 -3.56
C MET A 188 26.25 3.49 -4.64
N GLN A 189 26.35 4.76 -4.24
CA GLN A 189 26.39 5.92 -5.14
C GLN A 189 25.24 5.91 -6.17
N LEU A 190 24.03 5.62 -5.69
CA LEU A 190 22.88 5.49 -6.57
C LEU A 190 22.47 6.85 -7.14
N PRO A 191 22.07 6.93 -8.43
CA PRO A 191 21.38 8.08 -8.97
C PRO A 191 20.06 8.37 -8.20
N PRO A 192 19.70 9.65 -7.97
CA PRO A 192 18.51 10.01 -7.19
C PRO A 192 17.20 9.46 -7.76
N ASP A 193 17.06 9.42 -9.08
CA ASP A 193 15.89 8.91 -9.79
C ASP A 193 15.70 7.40 -9.56
N ILE A 194 16.80 6.63 -9.64
CA ILE A 194 16.78 5.19 -9.38
C ILE A 194 16.43 4.91 -7.92
N PHE A 195 17.01 5.67 -6.99
CA PHE A 195 16.72 5.52 -5.57
C PHE A 195 15.25 5.79 -5.26
N LEU A 196 14.65 6.83 -5.83
CA LEU A 196 13.24 7.15 -5.61
C LEU A 196 12.31 6.07 -6.19
N ASN A 197 12.59 5.57 -7.40
CA ASN A 197 11.78 4.54 -8.05
C ASN A 197 11.77 3.23 -7.23
N PHE A 198 12.94 2.83 -6.72
CA PHE A 198 13.10 1.57 -6.00
C PHE A 198 13.09 1.68 -4.49
N ARG A 199 12.79 2.86 -3.93
CA ARG A 199 12.92 3.12 -2.48
C ARG A 199 12.26 2.05 -1.62
N HIS A 200 11.07 1.60 -2.02
CA HIS A 200 10.25 0.63 -1.31
C HIS A 200 10.80 -0.82 -1.35
N MET A 201 11.70 -1.14 -2.29
CA MET A 201 12.31 -2.48 -2.42
C MET A 201 13.83 -2.47 -2.25
N ILE A 202 14.46 -1.29 -2.15
CA ILE A 202 15.92 -1.14 -2.23
C ILE A 202 16.64 -1.94 -1.14
N THR A 203 16.05 -2.02 0.05
CA THR A 203 16.56 -2.78 1.19
C THR A 203 16.56 -4.28 0.92
N SER A 204 15.47 -4.78 0.31
CA SER A 204 15.29 -6.19 -0.08
C SER A 204 16.24 -6.58 -1.22
N ILE A 205 16.28 -5.78 -2.30
CA ILE A 205 17.18 -6.01 -3.44
C ILE A 205 18.65 -6.00 -2.97
N HIS A 206 19.01 -5.07 -2.09
CA HIS A 206 20.34 -5.00 -1.51
C HIS A 206 20.68 -6.22 -0.64
N ASP A 207 19.73 -6.77 0.13
CA ASP A 207 19.96 -8.00 0.91
C ASP A 207 20.23 -9.18 -0.01
N VAL A 208 19.47 -9.33 -1.11
CA VAL A 208 19.72 -10.38 -2.12
C VAL A 208 21.09 -10.18 -2.77
N PHE A 209 21.41 -8.97 -3.23
CA PHE A 209 22.72 -8.66 -3.83
C PHE A 209 23.87 -9.04 -2.92
N ARG A 210 23.79 -8.72 -1.63
CA ARG A 210 24.82 -9.03 -0.63
C ARG A 210 25.02 -10.53 -0.40
N ARG A 211 24.02 -11.38 -0.66
CA ARG A 211 24.20 -12.84 -0.63
C ARG A 211 25.08 -13.35 -1.76
N TYR A 212 25.05 -12.67 -2.92
CA TYR A 212 25.84 -13.03 -4.10
C TYR A 212 27.20 -12.29 -4.14
N ASP A 213 27.32 -11.12 -3.49
CA ASP A 213 28.59 -10.44 -3.24
C ASP A 213 29.38 -11.11 -2.10
N THR A 214 29.73 -12.39 -2.29
CA THR A 214 30.39 -13.26 -1.30
C THR A 214 31.74 -12.72 -0.82
N PHE A 215 32.43 -11.95 -1.66
CA PHE A 215 33.71 -11.32 -1.35
C PHE A 215 33.56 -9.92 -0.75
N GLY A 216 32.34 -9.39 -0.67
CA GLY A 216 32.07 -8.05 -0.13
C GLY A 216 32.72 -6.93 -0.93
N ILE A 217 33.00 -7.15 -2.21
CA ILE A 217 33.69 -6.20 -3.09
C ILE A 217 32.72 -5.18 -3.68
N GLY A 218 31.41 -5.31 -3.42
CA GLY A 218 30.37 -4.45 -3.95
C GLY A 218 29.95 -4.78 -5.38
N ALA A 219 30.27 -5.98 -5.87
CA ALA A 219 29.96 -6.40 -7.24
C ALA A 219 29.73 -7.91 -7.37
N ILE A 220 28.68 -8.28 -8.11
CA ILE A 220 28.30 -9.66 -8.43
C ILE A 220 28.73 -10.03 -9.86
N SER A 221 28.75 -11.31 -10.19
CA SER A 221 29.01 -11.76 -11.56
C SER A 221 27.88 -11.35 -12.50
N CYS A 222 28.18 -11.02 -13.76
CA CYS A 222 27.15 -10.79 -14.78
C CYS A 222 26.18 -11.98 -14.94
N LYS A 223 26.66 -13.20 -14.65
CA LYS A 223 25.84 -14.43 -14.72
C LYS A 223 24.83 -14.55 -13.56
N GLU A 224 25.06 -13.84 -12.45
CA GLU A 224 24.21 -13.87 -11.26
C GLU A 224 23.06 -12.86 -11.35
N VAL A 225 23.18 -11.85 -12.21
CA VAL A 225 22.18 -10.77 -12.40
C VAL A 225 20.75 -11.31 -12.58
N PRO A 226 20.48 -12.29 -13.48
CA PRO A 226 19.11 -12.79 -13.66
C PRO A 226 18.53 -13.42 -12.38
N VAL A 227 19.37 -14.14 -11.62
CA VAL A 227 18.96 -14.82 -10.39
C VAL A 227 18.71 -13.82 -9.28
N VAL A 228 19.58 -12.81 -9.14
CA VAL A 228 19.40 -11.73 -8.16
C VAL A 228 18.12 -10.95 -8.43
N LEU A 229 17.84 -10.59 -9.69
CA LEU A 229 16.59 -9.92 -10.04
C LEU A 229 15.37 -10.82 -9.78
N LEU A 230 15.46 -12.11 -10.11
CA LEU A 230 14.39 -13.07 -9.86
C LEU A 230 14.04 -13.16 -8.36
N GLU A 231 15.05 -13.37 -7.51
CA GLU A 231 14.89 -13.46 -6.06
C GLU A 231 14.44 -12.15 -5.43
N SER A 232 14.75 -11.02 -6.07
CA SER A 232 14.31 -9.69 -5.62
C SER A 232 12.87 -9.33 -6.07
N GLY A 233 12.15 -10.25 -6.72
CA GLY A 233 10.74 -10.06 -7.08
C GLY A 233 10.46 -9.67 -8.53
N PHE A 234 11.47 -9.60 -9.40
CA PHE A 234 11.31 -9.25 -10.83
C PHE A 234 10.81 -10.42 -11.70
N HIS A 235 10.29 -11.49 -11.08
CA HIS A 235 9.90 -12.77 -11.69
C HIS A 235 9.04 -12.71 -12.95
N LYS A 236 8.23 -11.66 -13.15
CA LYS A 236 7.29 -11.54 -14.27
C LYS A 236 7.87 -10.77 -15.45
N ASN A 237 9.02 -10.12 -15.25
CA ASN A 237 9.54 -9.10 -16.15
C ASN A 237 10.85 -9.55 -16.86
N LEU A 238 11.40 -10.71 -16.50
CA LEU A 238 12.70 -11.18 -17.00
C LEU A 238 12.70 -11.72 -18.43
N LYS A 239 11.53 -11.90 -19.07
CA LYS A 239 11.44 -12.37 -20.47
C LYS A 239 12.19 -11.46 -21.45
N HIS A 240 12.27 -10.17 -21.14
CA HIS A 240 12.92 -9.16 -21.96
C HIS A 240 14.30 -8.76 -21.41
N LEU A 241 14.86 -9.49 -20.42
CA LEU A 241 16.12 -9.08 -19.78
C LEU A 241 17.27 -8.98 -20.78
N GLU A 242 17.42 -9.97 -21.67
CA GLU A 242 18.48 -9.97 -22.68
C GLU A 242 18.30 -8.82 -23.67
N GLU A 243 17.07 -8.60 -24.16
CA GLU A 243 16.72 -7.51 -25.08
C GLU A 243 17.02 -6.14 -24.44
N VAL A 244 16.56 -5.94 -23.20
CA VAL A 244 16.79 -4.73 -22.41
C VAL A 244 18.29 -4.43 -22.26
N CYS A 245 19.10 -5.46 -21.97
CA CYS A 245 20.54 -5.31 -21.84
C CYS A 245 21.23 -4.97 -23.17
N MET A 246 20.68 -5.37 -24.32
CA MET A 246 21.20 -5.05 -25.65
C MET A 246 20.74 -3.68 -26.17
N GLU A 247 19.50 -3.28 -25.85
CA GLU A 247 18.90 -2.02 -26.31
C GLU A 247 19.46 -0.78 -25.61
N ASP A 248 19.88 -0.89 -24.35
CA ASP A 248 20.55 0.19 -23.63
C ASP A 248 22.06 0.18 -23.95
N PRO A 249 22.58 1.17 -24.71
CA PRO A 249 23.98 1.16 -25.14
C PRO A 249 24.97 1.23 -23.97
N MET A 250 24.59 1.88 -22.87
CA MET A 250 25.45 2.01 -21.69
C MET A 250 25.54 0.68 -20.95
N ILE A 251 24.42 -0.03 -20.79
CA ILE A 251 24.39 -1.37 -20.17
C ILE A 251 25.12 -2.37 -21.07
N CYS A 252 24.81 -2.39 -22.36
CA CYS A 252 25.44 -3.30 -23.33
C CYS A 252 26.96 -3.13 -23.37
N GLN A 253 27.45 -1.88 -23.45
CA GLN A 253 28.87 -1.59 -23.45
C GLN A 253 29.54 -2.00 -22.13
N TYR A 254 28.89 -1.72 -21.00
CA TYR A 254 29.40 -2.11 -19.68
C TYR A 254 29.54 -3.64 -19.56
N LEU A 255 28.48 -4.39 -19.88
CA LEU A 255 28.46 -5.86 -19.80
C LEU A 255 29.43 -6.52 -20.80
N ALA A 256 29.72 -5.88 -21.94
CA ALA A 256 30.70 -6.38 -22.91
C ALA A 256 32.14 -6.29 -22.42
N HIS A 257 32.45 -5.32 -21.54
CA HIS A 257 33.80 -5.07 -21.06
C HIS A 257 34.04 -5.49 -19.62
N HIS A 258 32.99 -5.80 -18.85
CA HIS A 258 33.09 -6.09 -17.42
C HIS A 258 32.42 -7.43 -17.09
N GLU A 259 33.11 -8.28 -16.35
CA GLU A 259 32.58 -9.57 -15.88
C GLU A 259 31.74 -9.45 -14.60
N ARG A 260 31.70 -8.24 -14.02
CA ARG A 260 31.04 -7.95 -12.75
C ARG A 260 30.17 -6.70 -12.82
N VAL A 261 29.07 -6.75 -12.10
CA VAL A 261 28.03 -5.72 -12.03
C VAL A 261 27.96 -5.23 -10.59
N ASP A 262 28.20 -3.93 -10.40
CA ASP A 262 27.98 -3.28 -9.11
C ASP A 262 26.48 -3.07 -8.85
N PHE A 263 26.15 -2.64 -7.63
CA PHE A 263 24.76 -2.44 -7.26
C PHE A 263 24.06 -1.36 -8.11
N ALA A 264 24.76 -0.28 -8.49
CA ALA A 264 24.15 0.80 -9.26
C ALA A 264 23.78 0.37 -10.69
N VAL A 265 24.65 -0.41 -11.34
CA VAL A 265 24.38 -1.00 -12.66
C VAL A 265 23.27 -2.04 -12.57
N LEU A 266 23.24 -2.87 -11.52
CA LEU A 266 22.12 -3.80 -11.29
C LEU A 266 20.79 -3.05 -11.20
N MET A 267 20.74 -1.95 -10.45
CA MET A 267 19.52 -1.15 -10.30
C MET A 267 19.09 -0.48 -11.62
N ARG A 268 20.04 -0.08 -12.48
CA ARG A 268 19.73 0.40 -13.85
C ARG A 268 19.11 -0.69 -14.71
N ILE A 269 19.66 -1.90 -14.67
CA ILE A 269 19.10 -3.05 -15.37
C ILE A 269 17.68 -3.33 -14.86
N ALA A 270 17.48 -3.33 -13.53
CA ALA A 270 16.16 -3.50 -12.92
C ALA A 270 15.13 -2.46 -13.40
N GLN A 271 15.52 -1.18 -13.47
CA GLN A 271 14.68 -0.09 -13.99
C GLN A 271 14.23 -0.35 -15.42
N ARG A 272 15.17 -0.74 -16.29
CA ARG A 272 14.85 -1.00 -17.70
C ARG A 272 13.94 -2.21 -17.87
N VAL A 273 14.15 -3.25 -17.08
CA VAL A 273 13.31 -4.46 -17.04
C VAL A 273 11.88 -4.12 -16.60
N GLU A 274 11.73 -3.24 -15.62
CA GLU A 274 10.41 -2.78 -15.15
C GLU A 274 9.68 -1.95 -16.21
N VAL A 275 10.35 -0.98 -16.82
CA VAL A 275 9.79 -0.16 -17.92
C VAL A 275 9.39 -1.02 -19.12
N ALA A 276 10.23 -1.96 -19.52
CA ALA A 276 9.92 -2.89 -20.61
C ALA A 276 8.69 -3.75 -20.29
N SER A 277 8.53 -4.17 -19.03
CA SER A 277 7.35 -4.92 -18.61
C SER A 277 6.09 -4.07 -18.53
N GLU A 278 6.16 -2.81 -18.10
CA GLU A 278 5.00 -1.91 -18.09
C GLU A 278 4.58 -1.57 -19.51
N GLY A 279 5.54 -1.32 -20.41
CA GLY A 279 5.28 -1.18 -21.84
C GLY A 279 4.63 -2.43 -22.44
N ALA A 280 5.10 -3.62 -22.09
CA ALA A 280 4.50 -4.88 -22.54
C ALA A 280 3.10 -5.10 -21.97
N LYS A 281 2.84 -4.79 -20.69
CA LYS A 281 1.49 -4.85 -20.10
C LYS A 281 0.55 -3.83 -20.72
N GLY A 282 1.04 -2.61 -20.97
CA GLY A 282 0.29 -1.57 -21.67
C GLY A 282 -0.05 -2.00 -23.10
N GLN A 283 0.88 -2.64 -23.80
CA GLN A 283 0.64 -3.25 -25.11
C GLN A 283 -0.29 -4.46 -25.04
N ASP A 284 -0.23 -5.30 -24.01
CA ASP A 284 -1.12 -6.45 -23.84
C ASP A 284 -2.55 -6.00 -23.51
N ILE A 285 -2.70 -5.00 -22.64
CA ILE A 285 -3.99 -4.36 -22.35
C ILE A 285 -4.50 -3.65 -23.60
N GLN A 286 -3.65 -2.92 -24.34
CA GLN A 286 -4.05 -2.29 -25.59
C GLN A 286 -4.40 -3.32 -26.67
N ARG A 287 -3.69 -4.46 -26.76
CA ARG A 287 -4.04 -5.55 -27.70
C ARG A 287 -5.34 -6.23 -27.32
N ILE A 288 -5.59 -6.41 -26.03
CA ILE A 288 -6.89 -6.91 -25.54
C ILE A 288 -7.96 -5.87 -25.89
N PHE A 289 -7.69 -4.60 -25.64
CA PHE A 289 -8.58 -3.50 -25.99
C PHE A 289 -8.89 -3.49 -27.50
N ASP A 290 -7.88 -3.42 -28.36
CA ASP A 290 -7.99 -3.44 -29.83
C ASP A 290 -8.67 -4.71 -30.36
N LYS A 291 -8.59 -5.83 -29.63
CA LYS A 291 -9.28 -7.08 -30.00
C LYS A 291 -10.79 -6.98 -29.77
N TYR A 292 -11.23 -6.22 -28.77
CA TYR A 292 -12.63 -6.14 -28.37
C TYR A 292 -13.30 -4.80 -28.73
N ASP A 293 -12.54 -3.74 -28.98
CA ASP A 293 -12.95 -2.48 -29.61
C ASP A 293 -13.10 -2.73 -31.13
N LEU A 294 -14.21 -3.38 -31.50
CA LEU A 294 -14.50 -3.83 -32.86
C LEU A 294 -14.90 -2.67 -33.77
N ASP A 295 -15.42 -1.59 -33.19
CA ASP A 295 -15.77 -0.37 -33.90
C ASP A 295 -14.64 0.65 -33.95
N GLY A 296 -13.53 0.41 -33.24
CA GLY A 296 -12.32 1.23 -33.24
C GLY A 296 -12.55 2.61 -32.62
N SER A 297 -13.54 2.72 -31.74
CA SER A 297 -13.97 3.97 -31.12
C SER A 297 -13.01 4.47 -30.04
N GLY A 298 -12.10 3.62 -29.55
CA GLY A 298 -11.27 3.91 -28.40
C GLY A 298 -12.01 3.73 -27.06
N PHE A 299 -13.20 3.13 -27.07
CA PHE A 299 -13.99 2.75 -25.89
C PHE A 299 -14.52 1.31 -26.05
N ILE A 300 -14.71 0.57 -24.95
CA ILE A 300 -15.39 -0.74 -24.99
C ILE A 300 -16.87 -0.50 -24.69
N SER A 301 -17.72 -0.75 -25.68
CA SER A 301 -19.18 -0.71 -25.52
C SER A 301 -19.71 -1.87 -24.67
N GLU A 302 -20.95 -1.76 -24.18
CA GLU A 302 -21.59 -2.81 -23.38
C GLU A 302 -21.64 -4.17 -24.12
N ASP A 303 -21.87 -4.14 -25.44
CA ASP A 303 -21.91 -5.34 -26.28
C ASP A 303 -20.51 -5.98 -26.45
N GLU A 304 -19.46 -5.16 -26.55
CA GLU A 304 -18.07 -5.61 -26.65
C GLU A 304 -17.53 -6.15 -25.33
N LEU A 305 -17.92 -5.52 -24.21
CA LEU A 305 -17.62 -6.00 -22.87
C LEU A 305 -18.31 -7.35 -22.62
N MET A 306 -19.57 -7.51 -23.05
CA MET A 306 -20.32 -8.77 -22.96
C MET A 306 -19.72 -9.89 -23.82
N LYS A 307 -18.98 -9.54 -24.89
CA LYS A 307 -18.22 -10.50 -25.69
C LYS A 307 -16.92 -10.90 -25.00
N LEU A 308 -16.20 -9.92 -24.43
CA LEU A 308 -15.01 -10.15 -23.61
C LEU A 308 -15.33 -11.06 -22.41
N MET A 309 -16.42 -10.79 -21.68
CA MET A 309 -16.82 -11.57 -20.51
C MET A 309 -17.16 -13.03 -20.86
N ARG A 310 -17.78 -13.27 -22.02
CA ARG A 310 -18.02 -14.62 -22.56
C ARG A 310 -16.73 -15.34 -22.90
N ASP A 311 -15.79 -14.66 -23.58
CA ASP A 311 -14.51 -15.25 -23.97
C ASP A 311 -13.60 -15.58 -22.76
N VAL A 312 -13.79 -14.91 -21.62
CA VAL A 312 -13.06 -15.16 -20.36
C VAL A 312 -13.77 -16.20 -19.45
N GLY A 313 -14.92 -16.75 -19.89
CA GLY A 313 -15.62 -17.83 -19.18
C GLY A 313 -16.39 -17.39 -17.93
N LEU A 314 -16.71 -16.11 -17.81
CA LEU A 314 -17.50 -15.55 -16.72
C LEU A 314 -19.01 -15.63 -17.02
N ASP A 315 -19.50 -16.82 -17.34
CA ASP A 315 -20.91 -17.08 -17.70
C ASP A 315 -21.83 -17.31 -16.48
N ALA A 316 -21.70 -16.51 -15.40
CA ALA A 316 -22.43 -16.75 -14.15
C ALA A 316 -23.24 -15.56 -13.61
N TRP A 317 -23.75 -14.68 -14.48
CA TRP A 317 -24.52 -13.50 -14.04
C TRP A 317 -25.98 -13.46 -14.51
N ARG A 318 -26.52 -14.53 -15.11
CA ARG A 318 -27.92 -14.56 -15.54
C ARG A 318 -28.95 -15.02 -14.51
N ASP A 319 -28.54 -15.50 -13.34
CA ASP A 319 -29.47 -16.06 -12.34
C ASP A 319 -29.66 -15.22 -11.05
N ILE A 320 -29.16 -13.99 -10.97
CA ILE A 320 -29.35 -13.12 -9.77
C ILE A 320 -30.38 -11.99 -10.00
N ALA A 321 -31.03 -11.93 -11.16
CA ALA A 321 -32.07 -10.93 -11.44
C ALA A 321 -33.51 -11.41 -11.13
N GLU A 322 -33.73 -12.65 -10.68
CA GLU A 322 -35.06 -13.17 -10.35
C GLU A 322 -35.10 -14.02 -9.07
N VAL A 323 -34.64 -13.49 -7.93
CA VAL A 323 -35.13 -13.78 -6.54
C VAL A 323 -34.81 -12.57 -5.68
#